data_AF-A0A8B7S173-F1
#
_entry.id   AF-A0A8B7S173-F1
#
_cell.length_a   1.000
_cell.length_b   1.000
_cell.length_c   1.000
_cell.angle_alpha   90.00
_cell.angle_beta   90.00
_cell.angle_gamma   90.00
#
_symmetry.space_group_name_H-M   'P 1'
#
loop_
_entity.id
_entity.type
_entity.pdbx_description
1 polymer ?
#
loop_
_entity_poly.entity_id
_entity_poly.type
_entity_poly.pdbx_seq_one_letter_code
_entity_poly.pdbx_strand_id
1 'polypeptide(L)'
;MATPKRFPTLVQLEQQEGTLFQVLGNLTKRPYWFHNEYLKTPKTVHLEAWLVEAIFGPGGEHIPHVECVSQTLLHVNQWDPEGLAEILVFGRPSYQKDVSKMIMNLAYYHRQLRAQSTGPGMRGTLSTLWVPWEGS
;
A
#
# COMPACT_ATOMS: atom_id res chain seq x y z
N MET A 1 5.84 -18.80 -13.93
CA MET A 1 6.25 -17.45 -13.48
C MET A 1 4.98 -16.73 -13.06
N ALA A 2 4.78 -16.49 -11.76
CA ALA A 2 3.62 -15.74 -11.30
C ALA A 2 3.75 -14.29 -11.77
N THR A 3 2.72 -13.75 -12.43
CA THR A 3 2.70 -12.34 -12.79
C THR A 3 2.53 -11.53 -11.52
N PRO A 4 3.42 -10.57 -11.21
CA PRO A 4 3.28 -9.76 -10.01
C PRO A 4 1.95 -9.00 -10.06
N LYS A 5 1.25 -8.97 -8.92
CA LYS A 5 -0.03 -8.28 -8.81
C LYS A 5 0.18 -6.79 -8.97
N ARG A 6 -0.56 -6.16 -9.88
CA ARG A 6 -0.44 -4.73 -10.15
C ARG A 6 -1.49 -3.95 -9.37
N PHE A 7 -1.03 -2.98 -8.59
CA PHE A 7 -1.86 -2.09 -7.79
C PHE A 7 -2.01 -0.71 -8.48
N PRO A 8 -3.14 -0.02 -8.27
CA PRO A 8 -3.33 1.32 -8.80
C PRO A 8 -2.40 2.32 -8.09
N THR A 9 -1.89 3.29 -8.83
CA THR A 9 -0.99 4.33 -8.33
C THR A 9 -1.12 5.59 -9.19
N LEU A 10 -0.87 6.76 -8.62
CA LEU A 10 -0.88 8.05 -9.29
C LEU A 10 0.25 8.20 -10.32
N VAL A 11 1.37 7.50 -10.11
CA VAL A 11 2.52 7.52 -11.04
C VAL A 11 2.96 6.09 -11.30
N GLN A 12 2.74 5.63 -12.53
CA GLN A 12 3.18 4.29 -12.92
C GLN A 12 4.71 4.24 -12.95
N LEU A 13 5.27 3.23 -12.30
CA LEU A 13 6.71 2.95 -12.32
C LEU A 13 6.98 1.62 -13.01
N GLU A 14 8.07 1.57 -13.76
CA GLU A 14 8.72 0.34 -14.19
C GLU A 14 9.98 0.14 -13.34
N GLN A 15 10.05 -1.01 -12.67
CA GLN A 15 11.26 -1.45 -11.99
C GLN A 15 12.15 -2.11 -13.04
N GLN A 16 13.34 -1.55 -13.29
CA GLN A 16 14.26 -2.11 -14.28
C GLN A 16 15.18 -3.16 -13.65
N GLU A 17 16.16 -2.73 -12.86
CA GLU A 17 17.11 -3.60 -12.18
C GLU A 17 17.30 -3.13 -10.74
N GLY A 18 17.19 -4.04 -9.78
CA GLY A 18 17.34 -3.74 -8.35
C GLY A 18 16.41 -2.62 -7.89
N THR A 19 16.98 -1.50 -7.45
CA THR A 19 16.24 -0.34 -6.92
C THR A 19 16.01 0.78 -7.93
N LEU A 20 16.27 0.55 -9.22
CA LEU A 20 16.08 1.56 -10.26
C LEU A 20 14.64 1.56 -10.78
N PHE A 21 13.98 2.72 -10.62
CA PHE A 21 12.63 2.97 -11.09
C PHE A 21 12.60 4.02 -12.19
N GLN A 22 11.85 3.74 -13.24
CA GLN A 22 11.53 4.70 -14.29
C GLN A 22 10.05 5.01 -14.29
N VAL A 23 9.70 6.29 -14.47
CA VAL A 23 8.30 6.70 -14.61
C VAL A 23 7.80 6.30 -15.99
N LEU A 24 6.72 5.52 -16.03
CA LEU A 24 6.00 5.19 -17.25
C LEU A 24 4.91 6.22 -17.55
N GLY A 25 4.76 6.57 -18.82
CA GLY A 25 3.64 7.39 -19.32
C GLY A 25 3.93 8.88 -19.42
N ASN A 26 2.86 9.67 -19.55
CA ASN A 26 2.95 11.08 -19.95
C ASN A 26 3.36 11.98 -18.77
N LEU A 27 4.52 12.62 -18.90
CA LEU A 27 5.15 13.46 -17.88
C LEU A 27 4.33 14.69 -17.46
N THR A 28 3.30 15.05 -18.24
CA THR A 28 2.42 16.22 -18.02
C THR A 28 1.27 15.97 -17.04
N LYS A 29 0.96 14.72 -16.69
CA LYS A 29 -0.14 14.36 -15.76
C LYS A 29 0.35 14.00 -14.35
N ARG A 30 1.60 14.31 -14.01
CA ARG A 30 2.17 13.95 -12.70
C ARG A 30 1.61 14.85 -11.60
N PRO A 31 1.41 14.33 -10.38
CA PRO A 31 1.05 15.14 -9.24
C PRO A 31 2.08 16.26 -9.02
N TYR A 32 1.63 17.46 -8.66
CA TYR A 32 2.50 18.63 -8.50
C TYR A 32 3.58 18.45 -7.42
N TRP A 33 3.33 17.57 -6.45
CA TRP A 33 4.25 17.26 -5.36
C TRP A 33 5.28 16.17 -5.72
N PHE A 34 5.11 15.48 -6.85
CA PHE A 34 5.98 14.37 -7.24
C PHE A 34 7.23 14.88 -7.94
N HIS A 35 8.38 14.41 -7.45
CA HIS A 35 9.67 14.71 -8.04
C HIS A 35 10.49 13.44 -8.32
N ASN A 36 11.18 13.41 -9.46
CA ASN A 36 11.92 12.22 -9.91
C ASN A 36 13.08 11.85 -8.96
N GLU A 37 13.67 12.83 -8.26
CA GLU A 37 14.73 12.56 -7.28
C GLU A 37 14.29 11.64 -6.13
N TYR A 38 12.98 11.57 -5.84
CA TYR A 38 12.45 10.70 -4.80
C TYR A 38 12.64 9.21 -5.14
N LEU A 39 12.77 8.87 -6.43
CA LEU A 39 12.97 7.49 -6.90
C LEU A 39 14.33 6.91 -6.52
N LYS A 40 15.30 7.74 -6.13
CA LYS A 40 16.68 7.30 -5.84
C LYS A 40 16.81 6.58 -4.50
N THR A 41 16.00 6.97 -3.52
CA THR A 41 16.10 6.49 -2.14
C THR A 41 14.70 6.21 -1.58
N PRO A 42 14.01 5.16 -2.07
CA PRO A 42 12.78 4.71 -1.44
C PRO A 42 13.03 4.17 -0.05
N LYS A 43 12.01 4.24 0.80
CA LYS A 43 11.95 3.47 2.04
C LYS A 43 11.12 2.21 1.84
N THR A 44 11.71 1.08 2.16
CA THR A 44 11.06 -0.23 2.03
C THR A 44 10.33 -0.63 3.31
N VAL A 45 9.11 -1.13 3.16
CA VAL A 45 8.29 -1.74 4.21
C VAL A 45 7.93 -3.16 3.77
N HIS A 46 8.20 -4.15 4.62
CA HIS A 46 7.84 -5.55 4.36
C HIS A 46 6.67 -5.96 5.27
N LEU A 47 5.66 -6.59 4.68
CA LEU A 47 4.47 -7.09 5.39
C LEU A 47 3.85 -8.26 4.62
N GLU A 48 2.98 -9.03 5.26
CA GLU A 48 2.27 -10.14 4.63
C GLU A 48 1.37 -9.64 3.50
N ALA A 49 1.33 -10.34 2.37
CA ALA A 49 0.64 -9.88 1.17
C ALA A 49 -0.85 -9.59 1.38
N TRP A 50 -1.53 -10.38 2.22
CA TRP A 50 -2.93 -10.15 2.59
C TRP A 50 -3.18 -8.80 3.29
N LEU A 51 -2.17 -8.22 3.95
CA LEU A 51 -2.29 -6.94 4.63
C LEU A 51 -2.34 -5.76 3.65
N VAL A 52 -1.81 -5.91 2.43
CA VAL A 52 -1.90 -4.84 1.42
C VAL A 52 -3.35 -4.49 1.16
N GLU A 53 -4.18 -5.49 0.85
CA GLU A 53 -5.60 -5.25 0.58
C GLU A 53 -6.41 -4.98 1.85
N ALA A 54 -5.97 -5.47 3.00
CA ALA A 54 -6.60 -5.09 4.28
C ALA A 54 -6.42 -3.59 4.58
N ILE A 55 -5.24 -3.04 4.29
CA ILE A 55 -4.88 -1.64 4.56
C ILE A 55 -5.43 -0.71 3.47
N PHE A 56 -5.27 -1.08 2.21
CA PHE A 56 -5.56 -0.22 1.06
C PHE A 56 -6.85 -0.57 0.31
N GLY A 57 -7.64 -1.52 0.83
CA GLY A 57 -8.85 -2.02 0.20
C GLY A 57 -8.61 -3.08 -0.89
N PRO A 58 -9.67 -3.75 -1.37
CA PRO A 58 -9.59 -4.73 -2.43
C PRO A 58 -8.87 -4.17 -3.68
N GLY A 59 -7.89 -4.90 -4.20
CA GLY A 59 -7.07 -4.44 -5.32
C GLY A 59 -6.22 -3.20 -5.03
N GLY A 60 -6.13 -2.75 -3.77
CA GLY A 60 -5.46 -1.52 -3.35
C GLY A 60 -6.10 -0.24 -3.86
N GLU A 61 -7.43 -0.23 -4.04
CA GLU A 61 -8.18 0.92 -4.58
C GLU A 61 -7.92 2.26 -3.86
N HIS A 62 -7.53 2.24 -2.58
CA HIS A 62 -7.24 3.45 -1.80
C HIS A 62 -5.79 3.95 -1.95
N ILE A 63 -4.90 3.21 -2.62
CA ILE A 63 -3.49 3.63 -2.80
C ILE A 63 -3.40 5.02 -3.43
N PRO A 64 -4.08 5.34 -4.55
CA PRO A 64 -4.00 6.68 -5.15
C PRO A 64 -4.45 7.80 -4.22
N HIS A 65 -5.46 7.54 -3.37
CA HIS A 65 -5.92 8.51 -2.39
C HIS A 65 -4.88 8.72 -1.29
N VAL A 66 -4.31 7.64 -0.75
CA VAL A 66 -3.21 7.72 0.23
C VAL A 66 -2.05 8.51 -0.33
N GLU A 67 -1.60 8.20 -1.55
CA GLU A 67 -0.50 8.90 -2.21
C GLU A 67 -0.78 10.40 -2.37
N CYS A 68 -2.02 10.77 -2.71
CA CYS A 68 -2.43 12.16 -2.84
C CYS A 68 -2.34 12.91 -1.50
N VAL A 69 -2.84 12.32 -0.42
CA VAL A 69 -2.90 12.97 0.91
C VAL A 69 -1.52 13.01 1.57
N SER A 70 -0.75 11.92 1.47
CA SER A 70 0.57 11.83 2.11
C SER A 70 1.68 12.49 1.30
N GLN A 71 1.42 12.84 0.03
CA GLN A 71 2.42 13.35 -0.91
C GLN A 71 3.63 12.41 -1.03
N THR A 72 3.34 11.10 -1.04
CA THR A 72 4.33 10.04 -1.26
C THR A 72 3.80 9.09 -2.31
N LEU A 73 4.67 8.54 -3.15
CA LEU A 73 4.31 7.49 -4.09
C LEU A 73 4.52 6.12 -3.44
N LEU A 74 3.60 5.18 -3.66
CA LEU A 74 3.66 3.82 -3.16
C LEU A 74 3.79 2.84 -4.33
N HIS A 75 4.84 2.04 -4.33
CA HIS A 75 4.97 0.92 -5.25
C HIS A 75 4.91 -0.39 -4.48
N VAL A 76 3.99 -1.27 -4.85
CA VAL A 76 3.78 -2.54 -4.17
C VAL A 76 4.25 -3.68 -5.05
N ASN A 77 5.24 -4.40 -4.55
CA ASN A 77 5.73 -5.64 -5.11
C ASN A 77 5.10 -6.80 -4.34
N GLN A 78 4.23 -7.56 -5.01
CA GLN A 78 3.59 -8.76 -4.47
C GLN A 78 3.71 -9.90 -5.47
N TRP A 79 4.52 -10.90 -5.10
CA TRP A 79 4.76 -12.10 -5.92
C TRP A 79 3.81 -13.25 -5.57
N ASP A 80 3.42 -13.36 -4.30
CA ASP A 80 2.61 -14.45 -3.77
C ASP A 80 1.51 -13.90 -2.84
N PRO A 81 0.22 -14.21 -3.04
CA PRO A 81 -0.88 -13.78 -2.16
C PRO A 81 -0.75 -14.24 -0.71
N GLU A 82 -0.11 -15.39 -0.47
CA GLU A 82 0.12 -15.95 0.86
C GLU A 82 1.47 -15.52 1.46
N GLY A 83 2.34 -14.92 0.65
CA GLY A 83 3.71 -14.59 1.02
C GLY A 83 3.89 -13.20 1.64
N LEU A 84 5.06 -12.61 1.39
CA LEU A 84 5.38 -11.24 1.75
C LEU A 84 5.19 -10.31 0.55
N ALA A 85 4.67 -9.13 0.83
CA ALA A 85 4.69 -7.98 -0.05
C ALA A 85 5.75 -6.97 0.42
N GLU A 86 6.37 -6.33 -0.56
CA GLU A 86 7.29 -5.22 -0.37
C GLU A 86 6.58 -3.93 -0.83
N ILE A 87 6.53 -2.93 0.04
CA ILE A 87 6.02 -1.60 -0.28
C ILE A 87 7.19 -0.62 -0.27
N LEU A 88 7.44 -0.01 -1.42
CA LEU A 88 8.43 1.05 -1.59
C LEU A 88 7.72 2.39 -1.50
N VAL A 89 8.15 3.20 -0.54
CA VAL A 89 7.62 4.53 -0.26
C VAL A 89 8.61 5.56 -0.81
N PHE A 90 8.19 6.31 -1.83
CA PHE A 90 8.98 7.39 -2.41
C PHE A 90 8.43 8.74 -1.98
N GLY A 91 9.31 9.68 -1.65
CA GLY A 91 8.91 11.02 -1.24
C GLY A 91 10.02 11.72 -0.47
N ARG A 92 9.66 12.80 0.23
CA ARG A 92 10.57 13.45 1.18
C ARG A 92 10.90 12.50 2.34
N PRO A 93 12.14 12.47 2.85
CA PRO A 93 12.54 11.54 3.91
C PRO A 93 11.64 11.56 5.17
N SER A 94 11.15 12.74 5.57
CA SER A 94 10.19 12.87 6.68
C SER A 94 8.86 12.18 6.36
N TYR A 95 8.28 12.45 5.18
CA TYR A 95 7.01 11.85 4.77
C TYR A 95 7.12 10.35 4.57
N GLN A 96 8.24 9.86 4.04
CA GLN A 96 8.52 8.41 3.99
C GLN A 96 8.46 7.80 5.39
N LYS A 97 9.08 8.43 6.39
CA LYS A 97 9.09 7.93 7.76
C LYS A 97 7.68 7.88 8.35
N ASP A 98 6.89 8.93 8.16
CA ASP A 98 5.54 9.03 8.71
C ASP A 98 4.59 8.02 8.05
N VAL A 99 4.65 7.91 6.72
CA VAL A 99 3.85 6.94 5.95
C VAL A 99 4.24 5.50 6.26
N SER A 100 5.53 5.18 6.35
CA SER A 100 5.95 3.84 6.78
C SER A 100 5.44 3.51 8.18
N LYS A 101 5.45 4.47 9.11
CA LYS A 101 4.91 4.25 10.47
C LYS A 101 3.40 4.04 10.44
N MET A 102 2.67 4.83 9.64
CA MET A 102 1.24 4.65 9.41
C MET A 102 0.93 3.25 8.89
N ILE A 103 1.62 2.79 7.83
CA ILE A 103 1.44 1.45 7.25
C ILE A 103 1.70 0.36 8.30
N MET A 104 2.79 0.47 9.07
CA MET A 104 3.11 -0.51 10.11
C MET A 104 2.07 -0.54 11.24
N ASN A 105 1.54 0.61 11.63
CA ASN A 105 0.47 0.68 12.64
C ASN A 105 -0.84 0.05 12.14
N LEU A 106 -1.22 0.30 10.89
CA LEU A 106 -2.41 -0.33 10.28
C LEU A 106 -2.21 -1.84 10.13
N ALA A 107 -1.01 -2.27 9.70
CA ALA A 107 -0.65 -3.68 9.64
C ALA A 107 -0.79 -4.34 11.02
N TYR A 108 -0.30 -3.70 12.07
CA TYR A 108 -0.44 -4.18 13.44
C TYR A 108 -1.92 -4.29 13.86
N TYR A 109 -2.73 -3.27 13.57
CA TYR A 109 -4.16 -3.27 13.85
C TYR A 109 -4.89 -4.44 13.16
N HIS A 110 -4.67 -4.66 11.86
CA HIS A 110 -5.29 -5.77 11.12
C HIS A 110 -4.83 -7.14 11.62
N ARG A 111 -3.57 -7.31 12.02
CA ARG A 111 -3.09 -8.55 12.65
C ARG A 111 -3.84 -8.82 13.96
N GLN A 112 -4.05 -7.80 14.79
CA GLN A 112 -4.83 -7.94 16.03
C GLN A 112 -6.27 -8.33 15.75
N LEU A 113 -6.94 -7.67 14.80
CA LEU A 113 -8.32 -8.00 14.42
C LEU A 113 -8.43 -9.46 13.97
N ARG A 114 -7.51 -9.93 13.13
CA ARG A 114 -7.49 -11.33 12.66
C ARG A 114 -7.25 -12.33 13.79
N ALA A 115 -6.42 -11.99 14.78
CA ALA A 115 -6.21 -12.81 15.95
C ALA A 115 -7.48 -12.90 16.83
N GLN A 116 -8.18 -11.77 17.01
CA GLN A 116 -9.43 -11.71 17.78
C GLN A 116 -10.57 -12.47 17.10
N SER A 117 -10.68 -12.40 15.77
CA SER A 117 -11.69 -13.16 15.00
C SER A 117 -11.44 -14.68 15.00
N THR A 118 -10.24 -15.12 15.41
CA THR A 118 -9.87 -16.54 15.47
C THR A 118 -10.01 -17.13 16.89
N GLY A 119 -10.44 -16.33 17.88
CA GLY A 119 -10.69 -16.79 19.25
C GLY A 119 -11.89 -17.75 19.36
N PRO A 120 -11.98 -18.60 20.41
CA PRO A 120 -12.92 -19.74 20.48
C PRO A 120 -14.42 -19.38 20.55
N GLY A 121 -14.80 -18.10 20.48
CA GLY A 121 -16.18 -17.65 20.73
C GLY A 121 -16.94 -17.07 19.53
N MET A 122 -16.34 -16.95 18.34
CA MET A 122 -16.94 -16.23 17.20
C MET A 122 -17.04 -17.08 15.94
N ARG A 123 -17.46 -18.34 16.07
CA ARG A 123 -17.81 -19.19 14.92
C ARG A 123 -19.33 -19.20 14.73
N GLY A 124 -19.93 -18.02 14.60
CA GLY A 124 -21.36 -17.88 14.35
C GLY A 124 -21.88 -16.47 14.63
N THR A 125 -21.57 -15.52 13.74
CA THR A 125 -22.36 -14.33 13.36
C THR A 125 -21.43 -13.31 12.71
N LEU A 126 -21.12 -13.49 11.43
CA LEU A 126 -20.60 -12.41 10.59
C LEU A 126 -21.49 -12.29 9.35
N SER A 127 -22.74 -11.94 9.61
CA SER A 127 -23.70 -11.50 8.61
C SER A 127 -24.44 -10.26 9.09
N THR A 128 -23.77 -9.33 9.80
CA THR A 128 -24.21 -7.94 9.98
C THR A 128 -23.18 -7.16 10.80
N LEU A 129 -22.27 -6.46 10.14
CA LEU A 129 -21.66 -5.19 10.61
C LEU A 129 -20.63 -4.72 9.58
N TRP A 130 -21.10 -4.51 8.36
CA TRP A 130 -20.54 -3.50 7.47
C TRP A 130 -21.50 -2.32 7.55
N VAL A 131 -21.05 -1.19 8.10
CA VAL A 131 -21.73 0.10 7.93
C VAL A 131 -20.76 0.96 7.14
N PRO A 132 -21.08 1.35 5.89
CA PRO A 132 -20.28 2.33 5.18
C PRO A 132 -20.48 3.68 5.86
N TRP A 133 -19.41 4.45 5.98
CA TRP A 133 -19.47 5.86 6.38
C TRP A 133 -20.33 6.62 5.35
N GLU A 134 -21.56 6.95 5.70
CA GLU A 134 -22.33 7.99 5.02
C GLU A 134 -22.00 9.34 5.69
N GLY A 135 -21.49 10.25 4.87
CA GLY A 135 -21.16 11.61 5.27
C GLY A 135 -22.40 12.40 5.69
N SER A 136 -22.20 13.31 6.63
CA SER A 136 -23.05 14.49 6.86
C SER A 136 -22.23 15.74 6.57
#